data_AF-A0A133Q8X5-F1
#
_entry.id   AF-A0A133Q8X5-F1
#
_cell.length_a   1.000
_cell.length_b   1.000
_cell.length_c   1.000
_cell.angle_alpha   90.00
_cell.angle_beta   90.00
_cell.angle_gamma   90.00
#
_symmetry.space_group_name_H-M   'P 1'
#
loop_
_entity.id
_entity.type
_entity.pdbx_description
1 polymer ?
#
loop_
_entity_poly.entity_id
_entity_poly.type
_entity_poly.pdbx_seq_one_letter_code
_entity_poly.pdbx_strand_id
1 'polypeptide(L)' 'MHYNTNVQHTTLDQFVTTVNDLGVELIIDEALRKARKDKLTTLIDKALIDKNETDFMNYTNEYKKLEAFLND' A
#
# COMPACT_ATOMS: atom_id res chain seq x y z
N MET A 1 28.76 -40.02 -5.60
CA MET A 1 28.47 -38.71 -6.18
C MET A 1 27.98 -37.80 -5.07
N HIS A 2 28.77 -36.80 -4.66
CA HIS A 2 28.35 -35.84 -3.64
C HIS A 2 27.33 -34.88 -4.29
N TYR A 3 26.07 -34.99 -3.89
CA TYR A 3 25.07 -33.99 -4.26
C TYR A 3 25.48 -32.68 -3.60
N ASN A 4 25.64 -31.64 -4.42
CA ASN A 4 26.07 -30.32 -4.03
C ASN A 4 24.93 -29.61 -3.27
N THR A 5 24.72 -30.00 -2.01
CA THR A 5 23.66 -29.49 -1.11
C THR A 5 23.82 -28.01 -0.80
N ASN A 6 25.04 -27.46 -0.93
CA ASN A 6 25.32 -26.04 -0.72
C ASN A 6 24.59 -25.12 -1.70
N VAL A 7 24.33 -25.55 -2.95
CA VAL A 7 23.68 -24.69 -3.96
C VAL A 7 22.20 -24.48 -3.63
N GLN A 8 21.53 -25.49 -3.04
CA GLN A 8 20.11 -25.40 -2.69
C GLN A 8 19.83 -24.51 -1.48
N HIS A 9 20.75 -24.47 -0.51
CA HIS A 9 20.61 -23.61 0.67
C HIS A 9 20.74 -22.13 0.33
N THR A 10 21.73 -21.74 -0.49
CA THR A 10 21.90 -20.34 -0.91
C THR A 10 20.69 -19.82 -1.69
N THR A 11 20.07 -20.66 -2.51
CA THR A 11 18.87 -20.27 -3.29
C THR A 11 17.61 -20.15 -2.44
N LEU A 12 17.47 -20.97 -1.38
CA LEU A 12 16.31 -20.90 -0.48
C LEU A 12 16.38 -19.66 0.41
N ASP A 13 17.57 -19.37 0.95
CA ASP A 13 17.78 -18.19 1.81
C ASP A 13 17.58 -16.89 1.02
N GLN A 14 18.02 -16.85 -0.24
CA GLN A 14 17.75 -15.75 -1.16
C GLN A 14 16.25 -15.59 -1.42
N PHE A 15 15.53 -16.69 -1.69
CA PHE A 15 14.09 -16.64 -1.89
C PHE A 15 13.32 -16.15 -0.65
N VAL A 16 13.66 -16.67 0.54
CA VAL A 16 13.04 -16.24 1.81
C VAL A 16 13.31 -14.76 2.08
N THR A 17 14.54 -14.29 1.82
CA THR A 17 14.88 -12.87 1.96
C THR A 17 14.06 -12.01 0.99
N THR A 18 13.96 -12.39 -0.29
CA THR A 18 13.16 -11.65 -1.28
C THR A 18 11.67 -11.62 -0.93
N VAL A 19 11.10 -12.72 -0.46
CA VAL A 19 9.69 -12.77 -0.02
C VAL A 19 9.48 -11.90 1.21
N ASN A 20 10.44 -11.89 2.14
CA ASN A 20 10.36 -11.06 3.34
C ASN A 20 10.44 -9.57 2.99
N ASP A 21 11.36 -9.18 2.11
CA ASP A 21 11.49 -7.80 1.62
C ASP A 21 10.19 -7.34 0.92
N LEU A 22 9.64 -8.18 0.04
CA LEU A 22 8.35 -7.91 -0.60
C LEU A 22 7.21 -7.79 0.42
N GLY A 23 7.19 -8.67 1.42
CA GLY A 23 6.20 -8.62 2.50
C GLY A 23 6.26 -7.31 3.28
N VAL A 24 7.47 -6.83 3.59
CA VAL A 24 7.68 -5.55 4.26
C VAL A 24 7.22 -4.39 3.38
N GLU A 25 7.55 -4.38 2.09
CA GLU A 25 7.09 -3.36 1.14
C GLU A 25 5.56 -3.30 1.07
N LEU A 26 4.89 -4.44 0.95
CA LEU A 26 3.43 -4.52 0.89
C LEU A 26 2.77 -3.98 2.18
N ILE A 27 3.31 -4.32 3.35
CA ILE A 27 2.81 -3.84 4.64
C ILE A 27 3.00 -2.31 4.75
N ILE A 28 4.15 -1.78 4.33
CA ILE A 28 4.42 -0.34 4.34
C ILE A 28 3.45 0.38 3.40
N ASP A 29 3.25 -0.13 2.20
CA ASP A 29 2.33 0.45 1.21
C ASP A 29 0.89 0.43 1.72
N GLU A 30 0.45 -0.64 2.37
CA GLU A 30 -0.86 -0.72 3.00
C GLU A 30 -1.01 0.31 4.12
N ALA A 31 -0.01 0.43 4.99
CA ALA A 31 -0.02 1.39 6.09
C ALA A 31 -0.05 2.85 5.60
N LEU A 32 0.78 3.19 4.61
CA LEU A 32 0.80 4.52 4.00
C LEU A 32 -0.54 4.84 3.31
N ARG A 33 -1.12 3.85 2.62
CA ARG A 33 -2.42 4.01 1.97
C ARG A 33 -3.54 4.23 2.98
N LYS A 34 -3.57 3.47 4.08
CA LYS A 34 -4.54 3.65 5.16
C LYS A 34 -4.43 5.03 5.78
N ALA A 35 -3.22 5.47 6.12
CA ALA A 35 -2.97 6.81 6.67
C ALA A 35 -3.44 7.92 5.72
N ARG A 36 -3.25 7.75 4.40
CA ARG A 36 -3.73 8.71 3.40
C ARG A 36 -5.25 8.73 3.29
N LYS A 37 -5.91 7.58 3.36
CA LYS A 37 -7.38 7.49 3.39
C LYS A 37 -7.95 8.23 4.59
N ASP A 38 -7.44 7.96 5.80
CA ASP A 38 -7.91 8.62 7.03
C ASP A 38 -7.76 10.15 6.96
N LYS A 39 -6.66 10.62 6.36
CA LYS A 39 -6.44 12.05 6.12
C LYS A 39 -7.44 12.62 5.12
N LEU A 40 -7.71 11.92 4.02
CA LEU A 40 -8.69 12.36 3.02
C LEU A 40 -10.09 12.43 3.60
N THR A 41 -10.51 11.46 4.42
CA THR A 41 -11.82 11.50 5.11
C THR A 41 -11.94 12.76 5.97
N THR A 42 -10.89 13.07 6.74
CA THR A 42 -10.85 14.29 7.57
C THR A 42 -10.95 15.57 6.73
N LEU A 43 -10.29 15.61 5.56
CA LEU A 43 -10.33 16.74 4.65
C LEU A 43 -11.68 16.88 3.94
N ILE A 44 -12.32 15.77 3.60
CA ILE A 44 -13.69 15.73 3.04
C ILE A 44 -14.67 16.30 4.07
N ASP A 45 -14.61 15.84 5.32
CA ASP A 45 -15.48 16.35 6.39
C ASP A 45 -15.28 17.85 6.61
N LYS A 46 -14.02 18.30 6.58
CA LYS A 46 -13.70 19.74 6.67
C LYS A 46 -14.26 20.52 5.48
N ALA A 47 -14.12 20.01 4.26
CA ALA A 47 -14.66 20.65 3.06
C ALA A 47 -16.20 20.75 3.10
N LEU A 48 -16.88 19.78 3.71
CA LEU A 48 -18.33 19.83 3.94
C LEU A 48 -18.71 20.93 4.94
N ILE A 49 -17.97 21.07 6.04
CA ILE A 49 -18.17 22.14 7.03
C ILE A 49 -17.97 23.52 6.39
N ASP A 50 -16.89 23.66 5.63
CA ASP A 50 -16.51 24.90 4.96
C ASP A 50 -17.35 25.18 3.69
N LYS A 51 -18.25 24.25 3.31
CA LYS A 51 -19.06 24.29 2.07
C LYS A 51 -18.23 24.51 0.81
N ASN A 52 -17.02 23.96 0.77
CA ASN A 52 -16.13 24.06 -0.37
C ASN A 52 -16.34 22.86 -1.31
N GLU A 53 -17.18 23.04 -2.32
CA GLU A 53 -17.50 22.00 -3.31
C GLU A 53 -16.28 21.54 -4.11
N THR A 54 -15.36 22.45 -4.43
CA THR A 54 -14.14 22.14 -5.20
C THR A 54 -13.25 21.18 -4.41
N ASP A 55 -12.99 21.50 -3.15
CA ASP A 55 -12.15 20.67 -2.29
C ASP A 55 -12.81 19.33 -1.99
N PHE A 56 -14.12 19.34 -1.73
CA PHE A 56 -14.89 18.11 -1.54
C PHE A 56 -14.78 17.18 -2.76
N MET A 57 -14.98 17.70 -3.97
CA MET A 57 -14.88 16.91 -5.20
C MET A 57 -13.46 16.40 -5.44
N ASN A 58 -12.44 17.23 -5.18
CA ASN A 58 -11.04 16.84 -5.32
C ASN A 58 -10.66 15.70 -4.36
N TYR A 59 -10.93 15.85 -3.07
CA TYR A 59 -10.59 14.84 -2.07
C TYR A 59 -11.40 13.55 -2.23
N THR A 60 -12.68 13.66 -2.61
CA THR A 60 -13.53 12.48 -2.88
C THR A 60 -13.04 11.72 -4.11
N ASN A 61 -12.62 12.42 -5.17
CA ASN A 61 -12.05 11.78 -6.36
C ASN A 61 -10.71 11.10 -6.06
N GLU A 62 -9.86 11.72 -5.25
CA GLU A 62 -8.62 11.10 -4.80
C GLU A 62 -8.88 9.84 -3.96
N TYR A 63 -9.85 9.89 -3.03
CA TYR A 63 -10.26 8.74 -2.25
C TYR A 63 -10.74 7.59 -3.13
N LYS A 64 -11.59 7.86 -4.14
CA LYS A 64 -12.08 6.86 -5.10
C LYS A 64 -10.96 6.22 -5.91
N LYS A 65 -9.93 6.99 -6.31
CA LYS A 65 -8.77 6.44 -7.02
C LYS A 65 -7.95 5.49 -6.14
N LEU A 66 -7.79 5.81 -4.85
CA LEU A 66 -7.10 4.95 -3.89
C LEU A 66 -7.87 3.65 -3.58
N GLU A 67 -9.20 3.66 -3.71
CA GLU A 67 -10.03 2.45 -3.63
C GLU A 67 -9.99 1.63 -4.92
N ALA A 68 -10.03 2.27 -6.09
CA ALA A 68 -10.04 1.58 -7.38
C ALA A 68 -8.77 0.72 -7.60
N PHE A 69 -7.62 1.16 -7.10
CA PHE A 69 -6.36 0.40 -7.14
C PHE A 69 -6.43 -0.98 -6.44
N LEU A 70 -7.46 -1.26 -5.63
CA LEU A 70 -7.64 -2.53 -4.92
C LEU A 70 -8.57 -3.51 -5.63
N ASN A 71 -9.32 -3.07 -6.65
CA ASN A 71 -10.35 -3.88 -7.31
C ASN A 71 -9.92 -4.44 -8.69
N ASP A 72 -8.69 -4.17 -9.13
CA ASP A 72 -8.05 -4.74 -10.32
C ASP A 72 -7.04 -5.83 -9.94
#